data_AF-A0A258G974-F1
#
_entry.id   AF-A0A258G974-F1
#
_cell.length_a   1.000
_cell.length_b   1.000
_cell.length_c   1.000
_cell.angle_alpha   90.00
_cell.angle_beta   90.00
_cell.angle_gamma   90.00
#
_symmetry.space_group_name_H-M   'P 1'
#
loop_
_entity.id
_entity.type
_entity.pdbx_description
1 polymer ?
#
loop_
_entity_poly.entity_id
_entity_poly.type
_entity_poly.pdbx_seq_one_letter_code
_entity_poly.pdbx_strand_id
1 'polypeptide(L)'
;MKRIFTYIASLFIFSFVIGGTMGATIGSTSASAAACSGRVLGLPTWYRGISESDSQGNCQVVGPSDSNDLTAYITKIVLNIIEMVMVIIGYAAAFFILYGGFQFIANNGSPDTVAKALKTILNAVIGLVVSLGAVAVVNLIFGIVDSQSPIGIPQMAAEDVLENILNTVYFLGGIVAVIVIIISGMNYSTSSGDPAKAAKAKNMIIYSIIGLVVMMSAFVLTNFIIGRF
;
A
#
# COMPACT_ATOMS: atom_id res chain seq x y z
N MET A 1 -5.71 32.98 6.13
CA MET A 1 -5.07 32.07 5.14
C MET A 1 -3.55 32.17 5.12
N LYS A 2 -2.93 33.36 4.97
CA LYS A 2 -1.44 33.48 4.99
C LYS A 2 -0.77 32.88 6.24
N ARG A 3 -1.34 33.09 7.44
CA ARG A 3 -0.77 32.55 8.69
C ARG A 3 -0.82 31.03 8.79
N ILE A 4 -1.88 30.40 8.29
CA ILE A 4 -2.00 28.92 8.23
C ILE A 4 -0.97 28.35 7.26
N PHE A 5 -0.75 29.00 6.11
CA PHE A 5 0.32 28.63 5.18
C PHE A 5 1.71 28.74 5.81
N THR A 6 1.97 29.76 6.62
CA THR A 6 3.24 29.92 7.35
C THR A 6 3.42 28.83 8.41
N TYR A 7 2.38 28.47 9.15
CA TYR A 7 2.45 27.38 10.15
C TYR A 7 2.66 26.01 9.50
N ILE A 8 1.98 25.72 8.39
CA ILE A 8 2.14 24.45 7.66
C ILE A 8 3.52 24.37 7.00
N ALA A 9 4.03 25.46 6.41
CA ALA A 9 5.39 25.52 5.89
C ALA A 9 6.43 25.35 7.02
N SER A 10 6.18 25.90 8.20
CA SER A 10 7.06 25.70 9.37
C SER A 10 7.03 24.26 9.90
N LEU A 11 5.86 23.59 9.86
CA LEU A 11 5.72 22.17 10.20
C LEU A 11 6.42 21.26 9.18
N PHE A 12 6.35 21.61 7.89
CA PHE A 12 7.07 20.90 6.83
C PHE A 12 8.59 21.02 7.01
N ILE A 13 9.09 22.23 7.31
CA ILE A 13 10.51 22.44 7.59
C ILE A 13 10.93 21.71 8.88
N PHE A 14 10.09 21.69 9.92
CA PHE A 14 10.39 20.99 11.16
C PHE A 14 10.45 19.46 10.98
N SER A 15 9.52 18.88 10.21
CA SER A 15 9.52 17.46 9.86
C SER A 15 10.68 17.09 8.93
N PHE A 16 11.07 17.99 8.02
CA PHE A 16 12.23 17.81 7.14
C PHE A 16 13.58 17.97 7.87
N VAL A 17 13.68 18.84 8.88
CA VAL A 17 14.91 19.03 9.66
C VAL A 17 15.13 17.90 10.66
N ILE A 18 14.06 17.31 11.21
CA ILE A 18 14.16 16.12 12.09
C ILE A 18 14.38 14.85 11.26
N GLY A 19 13.80 14.74 10.06
CA GLY A 19 14.04 13.61 9.14
C GLY A 19 15.30 13.74 8.26
N GLY A 20 15.90 14.93 8.17
CA GLY A 20 16.94 15.27 7.18
C GLY A 20 18.36 14.81 7.49
N THR A 21 18.60 14.18 8.64
CA THR A 21 19.92 13.55 8.94
C THR A 21 19.96 12.06 8.64
N MET A 22 18.83 11.46 8.23
CA MET A 22 18.80 10.08 7.77
C MET A 22 19.09 10.08 6.27
N GLY A 23 20.37 9.94 5.94
CA GLY A 23 20.81 9.74 4.57
C GLY A 23 19.97 8.67 3.89
N ALA A 24 19.57 8.94 2.66
CA ALA A 24 19.07 7.95 1.74
C ALA A 24 20.18 6.90 1.53
N THR A 25 20.23 5.90 2.41
CA THR A 25 20.79 4.61 2.06
C THR A 25 19.79 4.01 1.10
N ILE A 26 20.03 4.28 -0.19
CA ILE A 26 19.48 3.45 -1.24
C ILE A 26 20.08 2.08 -0.94
N GLY A 27 19.32 1.24 -0.24
CA GLY A 27 19.68 -0.15 -0.02
C GLY A 27 19.73 -0.81 -1.38
N SER A 28 20.90 -0.78 -2.02
CA SER A 28 21.25 -1.72 -3.07
C SER A 28 21.30 -3.08 -2.39
N THR A 29 20.18 -3.79 -2.41
CA THR A 29 20.15 -5.21 -2.11
C THR A 29 21.07 -5.89 -3.11
N SER A 30 22.19 -6.40 -2.59
CA SER A 30 23.12 -7.25 -3.33
C SER A 30 22.33 -8.40 -3.95
N ALA A 31 22.35 -8.42 -5.27
CA ALA A 31 21.46 -9.16 -6.15
C ALA A 31 21.73 -10.67 -6.27
N SER A 32 22.37 -11.33 -5.29
CA SER A 32 22.81 -12.72 -5.48
C SER A 32 22.30 -13.76 -4.49
N ALA A 33 21.66 -13.35 -3.38
CA ALA A 33 20.91 -14.29 -2.51
C ALA A 33 19.45 -13.84 -2.28
N ALA A 34 19.15 -12.56 -2.51
CA ALA A 34 17.81 -11.98 -2.45
C ALA A 34 17.02 -12.06 -3.78
N ALA A 35 17.66 -12.50 -4.87
CA ALA A 35 17.08 -12.45 -6.22
C ALA A 35 15.98 -13.48 -6.47
N CYS A 36 15.94 -14.59 -5.71
CA CYS A 36 14.98 -15.68 -5.92
C CYS A 36 13.77 -15.63 -4.98
N SER A 37 13.79 -14.74 -3.99
CA SER A 37 12.70 -14.45 -3.05
C SER A 37 12.20 -13.01 -3.20
N GLY A 38 12.27 -12.47 -4.42
CA GLY A 38 11.93 -11.07 -4.67
C GLY A 38 10.44 -10.82 -4.52
N ARG A 39 10.06 -10.00 -3.54
CA ARG A 39 8.77 -9.30 -3.58
C ARG A 39 8.88 -8.21 -4.66
N VAL A 40 8.18 -8.36 -5.77
CA VAL A 40 8.14 -7.33 -6.83
C VAL A 40 7.01 -6.37 -6.47
N LEU A 41 7.33 -5.14 -6.04
CA LEU A 41 6.33 -4.17 -5.55
C LEU A 41 5.50 -4.70 -4.36
N GLY A 42 6.13 -5.36 -3.39
CA GLY A 42 5.44 -5.92 -2.21
C GLY A 42 4.59 -7.18 -2.49
N LEU A 43 4.45 -7.58 -3.76
CA LEU A 43 3.76 -8.80 -4.17
C LEU A 43 4.68 -10.00 -4.00
N PRO A 44 4.29 -11.03 -3.23
CA PRO A 44 5.04 -12.28 -3.18
C PRO A 44 4.99 -12.96 -4.56
N THR A 45 6.10 -13.53 -5.00
CA THR A 45 6.14 -14.36 -6.21
C THR A 45 5.57 -15.74 -5.95
N TRP A 46 4.94 -16.35 -6.96
CA TRP A 46 4.34 -17.68 -6.84
C TRP A 46 5.36 -18.78 -6.52
N TYR A 47 6.63 -18.57 -6.92
CA TYR A 47 7.74 -19.51 -6.73
C TYR A 47 8.60 -19.21 -5.47
N ARG A 48 8.13 -18.33 -4.59
CA ARG A 48 8.83 -17.98 -3.34
C ARG A 48 8.93 -19.20 -2.41
N GLY A 49 10.14 -19.54 -1.98
CA GLY A 49 10.38 -20.67 -1.06
C GLY A 49 10.50 -22.05 -1.71
N ILE A 50 10.55 -22.12 -3.06
CA ILE A 50 10.83 -23.32 -3.85
C ILE A 50 11.96 -23.12 -4.88
N SER A 51 12.52 -21.91 -4.94
CA SER A 51 13.67 -21.61 -5.79
C SER A 51 14.93 -21.53 -4.94
N GLU A 52 15.97 -22.22 -5.40
CA GLU A 52 17.30 -22.17 -4.81
C GLU A 52 18.22 -21.35 -5.74
N SER A 53 19.17 -20.64 -5.16
CA SER A 53 20.11 -19.83 -5.94
C SER A 53 21.29 -20.71 -6.37
N ASP A 54 21.54 -20.78 -7.68
CA ASP A 54 22.73 -21.45 -8.19
C ASP A 54 24.00 -20.61 -7.91
N SER A 55 25.17 -21.22 -8.01
CA SER A 55 26.50 -20.63 -7.80
C SER A 55 26.81 -19.46 -8.76
N GLN A 56 25.96 -19.18 -9.76
CA GLN A 56 26.03 -18.02 -10.66
C GLN A 56 24.96 -16.95 -10.41
N GLY A 57 24.17 -17.06 -9.33
CA GLY A 57 23.14 -16.07 -8.96
C GLY A 57 21.83 -16.18 -9.76
N ASN A 58 21.66 -17.26 -10.54
CA ASN A 58 20.43 -17.53 -11.28
C ASN A 58 19.42 -18.30 -10.42
N CYS A 59 18.14 -17.97 -10.58
CA CYS A 59 17.05 -18.59 -9.82
C CYS A 59 16.47 -19.78 -10.58
N GLN A 60 16.71 -20.98 -10.07
CA GLN A 60 16.13 -22.21 -10.62
C GLN A 60 15.05 -22.77 -9.70
N VAL A 61 13.93 -23.20 -10.29
CA VAL A 61 12.82 -23.81 -9.57
C VAL A 61 13.14 -25.30 -9.38
N VAL A 62 13.35 -25.72 -8.13
CA VAL A 62 13.68 -27.11 -7.80
C VAL A 62 12.39 -27.89 -7.57
N GLY A 63 12.18 -28.95 -8.36
CA GLY A 63 11.04 -29.84 -8.21
C GLY A 63 11.22 -30.82 -7.03
N PRO A 64 10.13 -31.28 -6.41
CA PRO A 64 10.18 -32.22 -5.28
C PRO A 64 10.76 -33.58 -5.71
N SER A 65 11.59 -34.19 -4.86
CA SER A 65 12.23 -35.49 -5.12
C SER A 65 11.40 -36.70 -4.65
N ASP A 66 10.40 -36.48 -3.78
CA ASP A 66 9.56 -37.53 -3.17
C ASP A 66 8.05 -37.21 -3.21
N SER A 67 7.19 -38.24 -3.09
CA SER A 67 5.72 -38.12 -3.16
C SER A 67 5.10 -37.34 -2.00
N ASN A 68 5.71 -37.37 -0.81
CA ASN A 68 5.23 -36.62 0.36
C ASN A 68 5.63 -35.13 0.27
N ASP A 69 6.74 -34.82 -0.39
CA ASP A 69 7.20 -33.45 -0.64
C ASP A 69 6.42 -32.76 -1.76
N LEU A 70 5.80 -33.53 -2.66
CA LEU A 70 4.92 -32.99 -3.69
C LEU A 70 3.71 -32.25 -3.09
N THR A 71 3.10 -32.79 -2.03
CA THR A 71 1.98 -32.13 -1.34
C THR A 71 2.41 -30.81 -0.72
N ALA A 72 3.53 -30.79 0.01
CA ALA A 72 4.06 -29.57 0.62
C ALA A 72 4.46 -28.52 -0.43
N TYR A 73 5.03 -28.96 -1.56
CA TYR A 73 5.41 -28.11 -2.68
C TYR A 73 4.16 -27.46 -3.33
N ILE A 74 3.12 -28.24 -3.60
CA ILE A 74 1.85 -27.74 -4.15
C ILE A 74 1.21 -26.75 -3.16
N THR A 75 1.16 -27.09 -1.86
CA THR A 75 0.59 -26.21 -0.83
C THR A 75 1.33 -24.87 -0.76
N LYS A 76 2.67 -24.85 -0.82
CA LYS A 76 3.45 -23.59 -0.84
C LYS A 76 3.10 -22.70 -2.03
N ILE A 77 2.97 -23.28 -3.22
CA ILE A 77 2.57 -22.53 -4.42
C ILE A 77 1.17 -21.94 -4.25
N VAL A 78 0.20 -22.75 -3.81
CA VAL A 78 -1.18 -22.31 -3.60
C VAL A 78 -1.26 -21.18 -2.58
N LEU A 79 -0.51 -21.28 -1.47
CA LEU A 79 -0.52 -20.27 -0.43
C LEU A 79 0.11 -18.94 -0.89
N ASN A 80 1.22 -18.99 -1.62
CA ASN A 80 1.81 -17.78 -2.21
C ASN A 80 0.87 -17.12 -3.23
N ILE A 81 0.13 -17.90 -4.01
CA ILE A 81 -0.87 -17.37 -4.95
C ILE A 81 -2.02 -16.70 -4.19
N ILE A 82 -2.51 -17.30 -3.09
CA ILE A 82 -3.54 -16.69 -2.24
C ILE A 82 -3.04 -15.38 -1.62
N GLU A 83 -1.79 -15.34 -1.12
CA GLU A 83 -1.19 -14.12 -0.59
C GLU A 83 -1.06 -13.04 -1.68
N MET A 84 -0.64 -13.43 -2.90
CA MET A 84 -0.58 -12.52 -4.04
C MET A 84 -1.97 -11.93 -4.37
N VAL A 85 -3.02 -12.76 -4.37
CA VAL A 85 -4.40 -12.31 -4.61
C VAL A 85 -4.89 -11.37 -3.50
N MET A 86 -4.57 -11.65 -2.23
CA MET A 86 -4.91 -10.79 -1.09
C MET A 86 -4.27 -9.41 -1.20
N VAL A 87 -3.00 -9.36 -1.59
CA VAL A 87 -2.30 -8.09 -1.81
C VAL A 87 -2.89 -7.33 -3.01
N ILE A 88 -3.25 -8.02 -4.10
CA ILE A 88 -3.95 -7.41 -5.25
C ILE A 88 -5.31 -6.82 -4.84
N ILE A 89 -6.08 -7.53 -4.00
CA ILE A 89 -7.35 -7.03 -3.44
C ILE A 89 -7.09 -5.76 -2.61
N GLY A 90 -6.03 -5.76 -1.79
CA GLY A 90 -5.61 -4.59 -1.02
C GLY A 90 -5.29 -3.38 -1.91
N TYR A 91 -4.51 -3.59 -2.98
CA TYR A 91 -4.20 -2.55 -3.97
C TYR A 91 -5.45 -2.02 -4.68
N ALA A 92 -6.34 -2.91 -5.11
CA ALA A 92 -7.59 -2.52 -5.77
C ALA A 92 -8.51 -1.74 -4.82
N ALA A 93 -8.67 -2.20 -3.57
CA ALA A 93 -9.45 -1.50 -2.55
C ALA A 93 -8.89 -0.11 -2.27
N ALA A 94 -7.57 0.01 -2.06
CA ALA A 94 -6.90 1.29 -1.88
C ALA A 94 -7.12 2.22 -3.08
N PHE A 95 -7.04 1.70 -4.31
CA PHE A 95 -7.32 2.47 -5.52
C PHE A 95 -8.76 2.99 -5.56
N PHE A 96 -9.76 2.16 -5.29
CA PHE A 96 -11.17 2.57 -5.30
C PHE A 96 -11.48 3.58 -4.17
N ILE A 97 -10.85 3.45 -3.01
CA ILE A 97 -10.97 4.41 -1.91
C ILE A 97 -10.39 5.77 -2.32
N LEU A 98 -9.20 5.79 -2.91
CA LEU A 98 -8.57 7.04 -3.39
C LEU A 98 -9.38 7.68 -4.52
N TYR A 99 -9.86 6.88 -5.47
CA TYR A 99 -10.70 7.35 -6.57
C TYR A 99 -12.02 7.95 -6.05
N GLY A 100 -12.70 7.26 -5.13
CA GLY A 100 -13.92 7.75 -4.49
C GLY A 100 -13.67 9.03 -3.68
N GLY A 101 -12.56 9.10 -2.95
CA GLY A 101 -12.16 10.29 -2.19
C GLY A 101 -11.89 11.50 -3.09
N PHE A 102 -11.17 11.30 -4.19
CA PHE A 102 -10.96 12.36 -5.18
C PHE A 102 -12.29 12.82 -5.79
N GLN A 103 -13.16 11.88 -6.19
CA GLN A 103 -14.47 12.21 -6.75
C GLN A 103 -15.34 13.00 -5.77
N PHE A 104 -15.25 12.72 -4.46
CA PHE A 104 -15.95 13.46 -3.41
C PHE A 104 -15.48 14.91 -3.30
N ILE A 105 -14.17 15.17 -3.38
CA ILE A 105 -13.60 16.52 -3.29
C ILE A 105 -13.75 17.30 -4.60
N ALA A 106 -13.65 16.61 -5.73
CA ALA A 106 -13.65 17.23 -7.05
C ALA A 106 -15.05 17.64 -7.52
N ASN A 107 -16.11 16.98 -7.08
CA ASN A 107 -17.47 17.39 -7.42
C ASN A 107 -18.01 18.33 -6.33
N ASN A 108 -18.51 19.52 -6.72
CA ASN A 108 -18.94 20.61 -5.83
C ASN A 108 -20.20 20.29 -4.99
N GLY A 109 -20.35 19.08 -4.46
CA GLY A 109 -21.42 18.74 -3.52
C GLY A 109 -22.79 18.51 -4.16
N SER A 110 -22.90 18.15 -5.45
CA SER A 110 -24.18 17.63 -5.92
C SER A 110 -24.49 16.32 -5.19
N PRO A 111 -25.70 16.16 -4.63
CA PRO A 111 -26.02 15.05 -3.74
C PRO A 111 -25.80 13.69 -4.42
N ASP A 112 -26.03 13.61 -5.73
CA ASP A 112 -25.84 12.40 -6.53
C ASP A 112 -24.37 11.98 -6.67
N THR A 113 -23.46 12.93 -6.88
CA THR A 113 -22.02 12.63 -7.04
C THR A 113 -21.37 12.27 -5.71
N VAL A 114 -21.81 12.93 -4.63
CA VAL A 114 -21.42 12.62 -3.27
C VAL A 114 -21.90 11.21 -2.88
N ALA A 115 -23.17 10.89 -3.14
CA ALA A 115 -23.71 9.56 -2.87
C ALA A 115 -22.97 8.46 -3.66
N LYS A 116 -22.62 8.71 -4.92
CA LYS A 116 -21.85 7.77 -5.75
C LYS A 116 -20.42 7.56 -5.22
N ALA A 117 -19.74 8.64 -4.82
CA ALA A 117 -18.42 8.56 -4.23
C ALA A 117 -18.42 7.76 -2.92
N LEU A 118 -19.39 8.02 -2.04
CA LEU A 118 -19.56 7.29 -0.79
C LEU A 118 -19.87 5.80 -1.02
N LYS A 119 -20.74 5.46 -1.98
CA LYS A 119 -21.00 4.05 -2.35
C LYS A 119 -19.73 3.35 -2.83
N THR A 120 -18.88 4.04 -3.59
CA THR A 120 -17.62 3.48 -4.08
C THR A 120 -16.66 3.19 -2.93
N ILE A 121 -16.51 4.14 -1.99
CA ILE A 121 -15.68 3.97 -0.80
C ILE A 121 -16.25 2.85 0.10
N LEU A 122 -17.56 2.86 0.37
CA LEU A 122 -18.22 1.87 1.21
C LEU A 122 -18.07 0.46 0.64
N ASN A 123 -18.29 0.28 -0.66
CA ASN A 123 -18.13 -1.03 -1.29
C ASN A 123 -16.69 -1.54 -1.20
N ALA A 124 -15.70 -0.66 -1.39
CA ALA A 124 -14.29 -1.01 -1.23
C ALA A 124 -13.95 -1.39 0.22
N VAL A 125 -14.46 -0.64 1.20
CA VAL A 125 -14.28 -0.91 2.62
C VAL A 125 -14.95 -2.23 3.02
N ILE A 126 -16.16 -2.50 2.54
CA ILE A 126 -16.86 -3.76 2.80
C ILE A 126 -16.05 -4.94 2.24
N GLY A 127 -15.52 -4.84 1.01
CA GLY A 127 -14.66 -5.86 0.44
C GLY A 127 -13.40 -6.13 1.26
N LEU A 128 -12.76 -5.06 1.76
CA LEU A 128 -11.59 -5.17 2.63
C LEU A 128 -11.94 -5.82 3.98
N VAL A 129 -13.02 -5.41 4.63
CA VAL A 129 -13.47 -6.01 5.90
C VAL A 129 -13.83 -7.48 5.74
N VAL A 130 -14.50 -7.86 4.64
CA VAL A 130 -14.82 -9.26 4.34
C VAL A 130 -13.56 -10.08 4.12
N SER A 131 -12.56 -9.53 3.40
CA SER A 131 -11.28 -10.23 3.17
C SER A 131 -10.51 -10.48 4.48
N LEU A 132 -10.47 -9.49 5.38
CA LEU A 132 -9.84 -9.63 6.70
C LEU A 132 -10.63 -10.59 7.61
N GLY A 133 -11.97 -10.53 7.55
CA GLY A 133 -12.85 -11.42 8.29
C GLY A 133 -12.71 -12.89 7.85
N ALA A 134 -12.50 -13.15 6.57
CA ALA A 134 -12.29 -14.50 6.05
C ALA A 134 -11.06 -15.18 6.68
N VAL A 135 -9.97 -14.43 6.88
CA VAL A 135 -8.76 -14.96 7.55
C VAL A 135 -9.06 -15.36 8.99
N ALA A 136 -9.81 -14.54 9.72
CA ALA A 136 -10.21 -14.87 11.09
C ALA A 136 -11.07 -16.15 11.14
N VAL A 137 -12.01 -16.30 10.20
CA VAL A 137 -12.86 -17.50 10.11
C VAL A 137 -12.03 -18.75 9.79
N VAL A 138 -11.11 -18.66 8.83
CA VAL A 138 -10.21 -19.77 8.45
C VAL A 138 -9.36 -20.21 9.64
N ASN A 139 -8.79 -19.25 10.39
CA ASN A 139 -7.99 -19.54 11.58
C ASN A 139 -8.83 -20.14 12.71
N LEU A 140 -10.09 -19.72 12.87
CA LEU A 140 -11.00 -20.35 13.84
C LEU A 140 -11.30 -21.80 13.45
N ILE A 141 -11.52 -22.10 12.17
CA ILE A 141 -11.82 -23.47 11.72
C ILE A 141 -10.60 -24.39 11.91
N PHE A 142 -9.40 -23.95 11.51
CA PHE A 142 -8.18 -24.76 11.61
C PHE A 142 -7.63 -24.82 13.04
N GLY A 143 -7.79 -23.75 13.83
CA GLY A 143 -7.36 -23.71 15.23
C GLY A 143 -8.12 -24.67 16.16
N ILE A 144 -9.30 -25.16 15.74
CA ILE A 144 -10.06 -26.17 16.49
C ILE A 144 -9.68 -27.59 16.02
N VAL A 145 -9.09 -27.76 14.83
CA VAL A 145 -8.96 -29.06 14.15
C VAL A 145 -7.53 -29.63 14.14
N ASP A 146 -6.46 -28.83 14.27
CA ASP A 146 -5.11 -29.41 14.29
C ASP A 146 -4.04 -28.54 14.99
N SER A 147 -3.24 -29.16 15.85
CA SER A 147 -2.09 -28.54 16.55
C SER A 147 -0.73 -28.97 15.96
N GLN A 148 -0.72 -29.83 14.93
CA GLN A 148 0.51 -30.24 14.24
C GLN A 148 0.24 -30.55 12.76
N SER A 149 -0.06 -29.53 11.97
CA SER A 149 -0.08 -29.71 10.53
C SER A 149 1.32 -29.43 9.94
N PRO A 150 1.95 -30.35 9.18
CA PRO A 150 3.21 -30.12 8.46
C PRO A 150 3.05 -29.20 7.25
N ILE A 151 1.82 -28.81 6.95
CA ILE A 151 1.51 -27.76 5.99
C ILE A 151 1.98 -26.45 6.58
N GLY A 152 3.17 -26.01 6.16
CA GLY A 152 3.75 -24.71 6.47
C GLY A 152 2.87 -23.58 5.95
N ILE A 153 1.74 -23.35 6.61
CA ILE A 153 0.95 -22.14 6.45
C ILE A 153 1.82 -21.04 7.05
N PRO A 154 2.32 -20.08 6.24
CA PRO A 154 2.86 -18.87 6.79
C PRO A 154 1.68 -18.21 7.50
N GLN A 155 1.65 -18.31 8.82
CA GLN A 155 0.86 -17.41 9.65
C GLN A 155 1.42 -16.04 9.33
N MET A 156 0.76 -15.31 8.44
CA MET A 156 1.14 -13.93 8.18
C MET A 156 0.98 -13.22 9.52
N ALA A 157 2.11 -12.88 10.15
CA ALA A 157 2.08 -12.06 11.34
C ALA A 157 1.31 -10.79 10.96
N ALA A 158 0.41 -10.34 11.84
CA ALA A 158 -0.32 -9.10 11.63
C ALA A 158 0.66 -7.93 11.35
N GLU A 159 1.88 -8.05 11.87
CA GLU A 159 3.03 -7.17 11.67
C GLU A 159 3.49 -7.11 10.21
N ASP A 160 3.72 -8.25 9.55
CA ASP A 160 4.12 -8.31 8.14
C ASP A 160 3.02 -7.78 7.21
N VAL A 161 1.76 -8.09 7.53
CA VAL A 161 0.60 -7.60 6.79
C VAL A 161 0.49 -6.09 6.94
N LEU A 162 0.68 -5.57 8.16
CA LEU A 162 0.63 -4.14 8.45
C LEU A 162 1.74 -3.39 7.72
N GLU A 163 2.99 -3.86 7.75
CA GLU A 163 4.10 -3.21 7.06
C GLU A 163 3.87 -3.19 5.53
N ASN A 164 3.41 -4.31 4.96
CA ASN A 164 3.17 -4.42 3.53
C ASN A 164 1.97 -3.54 3.07
N ILE A 165 0.92 -3.44 3.89
CA ILE A 165 -0.23 -2.55 3.64
C ILE A 165 0.19 -1.08 3.77
N LEU A 166 0.96 -0.72 4.81
CA LEU A 166 1.41 0.66 5.00
C LEU A 166 2.28 1.11 3.84
N ASN A 167 3.25 0.29 3.42
CA ASN A 167 4.11 0.59 2.28
C ASN A 167 3.30 0.74 0.99
N THR A 168 2.35 -0.17 0.76
CA THR A 168 1.39 -0.09 -0.34
C THR A 168 0.61 1.23 -0.36
N VAL A 169 0.05 1.62 0.79
CA VAL A 169 -0.73 2.85 0.92
C VAL A 169 0.14 4.08 0.71
N TYR A 170 1.37 4.10 1.22
CA TYR A 170 2.32 5.20 0.99
C TYR A 170 2.69 5.32 -0.49
N PHE A 171 2.99 4.20 -1.15
CA PHE A 171 3.32 4.17 -2.57
C PHE A 171 2.14 4.67 -3.42
N LEU A 172 0.94 4.12 -3.20
CA LEU A 172 -0.25 4.45 -3.96
C LEU A 172 -0.71 5.89 -3.69
N GLY A 173 -0.67 6.33 -2.44
CA GLY A 173 -1.01 7.70 -2.06
C GLY A 173 -0.01 8.72 -2.61
N GLY A 174 1.27 8.36 -2.73
CA GLY A 174 2.27 9.17 -3.43
C GLY A 174 1.92 9.38 -4.91
N ILE A 175 1.57 8.30 -5.61
CA ILE A 175 1.13 8.37 -7.02
C ILE A 175 -0.12 9.24 -7.16
N VAL A 176 -1.12 9.03 -6.30
CA VAL A 176 -2.37 9.80 -6.36
C VAL A 176 -2.14 11.27 -6.04
N ALA A 177 -1.26 11.61 -5.09
CA ALA A 177 -0.92 12.99 -4.80
C ALA A 177 -0.34 13.70 -6.03
N VAL A 178 0.58 13.05 -6.76
CA VAL A 178 1.15 13.60 -8.01
C VAL A 178 0.06 13.81 -9.06
N ILE A 179 -0.84 12.84 -9.25
CA ILE A 179 -1.95 12.95 -10.21
C ILE A 179 -2.86 14.14 -9.87
N VAL A 180 -3.21 14.31 -8.60
CA VAL A 180 -4.08 15.42 -8.14
C VAL A 180 -3.40 16.77 -8.37
N ILE A 181 -2.09 16.90 -8.13
CA ILE A 181 -1.33 18.12 -8.42
C ILE A 181 -1.40 18.45 -9.92
N ILE A 182 -1.21 17.47 -10.79
CA ILE A 182 -1.27 17.66 -12.25
C ILE A 182 -2.66 18.11 -12.69
N ILE A 183 -3.72 17.42 -12.26
CA ILE A 183 -5.11 17.77 -12.61
C ILE A 183 -5.47 19.16 -12.09
N SER A 184 -5.07 19.50 -10.87
CA SER A 184 -5.32 20.82 -10.29
C SER A 184 -4.58 21.93 -11.04
N GLY A 185 -3.36 21.67 -11.49
CA GLY A 185 -2.58 22.59 -12.32
C GLY A 185 -3.25 22.88 -13.67
N MET A 186 -3.74 21.83 -14.34
CA MET A 186 -4.51 21.98 -15.58
C MET A 186 -5.78 22.80 -15.36
N ASN A 187 -6.54 22.51 -14.29
CA ASN A 187 -7.78 23.21 -13.97
C ASN A 187 -7.53 24.69 -13.59
N TYR A 188 -6.39 25.00 -12.96
CA TYR A 188 -5.98 26.38 -12.70
C TYR A 188 -5.68 27.13 -14.01
N SER A 189 -4.95 26.49 -14.93
CA SER A 189 -4.57 27.09 -16.21
C SER A 189 -5.75 27.31 -17.15
N THR A 190 -6.78 26.46 -17.10
CA THR A 190 -7.98 26.56 -17.95
C THR A 190 -9.13 27.36 -17.32
N SER A 191 -8.90 28.01 -16.18
CA SER A 191 -9.93 28.75 -15.45
C SER A 191 -10.42 30.03 -16.15
N SER A 192 -9.81 30.46 -17.26
CA SER A 192 -10.27 31.55 -18.17
C SER A 192 -10.84 32.81 -17.50
N GLY A 193 -10.37 33.19 -16.31
CA GLY A 193 -10.82 34.37 -15.58
C GLY A 193 -12.01 34.18 -14.62
N ASP A 194 -12.57 32.97 -14.48
CA ASP A 194 -13.59 32.67 -13.47
C ASP A 194 -12.94 32.52 -12.07
N PRO A 195 -13.23 33.43 -11.11
CA PRO A 195 -12.63 33.40 -9.78
C PRO A 195 -12.99 32.15 -8.98
N ALA A 196 -14.14 31.52 -9.24
CA ALA A 196 -14.58 30.32 -8.52
C ALA A 196 -13.77 29.09 -8.93
N LYS A 197 -13.49 28.93 -10.23
CA LYS A 197 -12.66 27.83 -10.75
C LYS A 197 -11.20 27.97 -10.32
N ALA A 198 -10.68 29.20 -10.36
CA ALA A 198 -9.33 29.49 -9.89
C ALA A 198 -9.15 29.24 -8.38
N ALA A 199 -10.14 29.63 -7.56
CA ALA A 199 -10.12 29.37 -6.12
C ALA A 199 -10.18 27.86 -5.80
N LYS A 200 -11.03 27.12 -6.52
CA LYS A 200 -11.14 25.67 -6.37
C LYS A 200 -9.83 24.94 -6.70
N ALA A 201 -9.20 25.29 -7.82
CA ALA A 201 -7.92 24.69 -8.21
C ALA A 201 -6.82 24.98 -7.17
N LYS A 202 -6.76 26.21 -6.64
CA LYS A 202 -5.81 26.58 -5.57
C LYS A 202 -6.04 25.77 -4.28
N ASN A 203 -7.29 25.62 -3.86
CA ASN A 203 -7.61 24.82 -2.68
C ASN A 203 -7.25 23.34 -2.88
N MET A 204 -7.50 22.79 -4.07
CA MET A 204 -7.15 21.40 -4.40
C MET A 204 -5.63 21.17 -4.36
N ILE A 205 -4.83 22.12 -4.85
CA ILE A 205 -3.36 22.09 -4.74
C ILE A 205 -2.94 22.12 -3.26
N ILE A 206 -3.50 23.04 -2.46
CA ILE A 206 -3.16 23.16 -1.04
C ILE A 206 -3.49 21.87 -0.29
N TYR A 207 -4.67 21.28 -0.52
CA TYR A 207 -5.05 20.02 0.13
C TYR A 207 -4.17 18.86 -0.29
N SER A 208 -3.76 18.79 -1.55
CA SER A 208 -2.84 17.74 -2.03
C SER A 208 -1.46 17.85 -1.39
N ILE A 209 -0.91 19.07 -1.27
CA ILE A 209 0.37 19.30 -0.58
C ILE A 209 0.25 18.91 0.89
N ILE A 210 -0.79 19.34 1.58
CA ILE A 210 -1.03 18.97 2.99
C ILE A 210 -1.11 17.46 3.15
N GLY A 211 -1.82 16.76 2.27
CA GLY A 211 -1.90 15.30 2.28
C GLY A 211 -0.52 14.64 2.14
N LEU A 212 0.34 15.16 1.27
CA LEU A 212 1.70 14.65 1.11
C LEU A 212 2.55 14.88 2.37
N VAL A 213 2.45 16.06 3.01
CA VAL A 213 3.13 16.34 4.28
C VAL A 213 2.66 15.38 5.39
N VAL A 214 1.36 15.12 5.45
CA VAL A 214 0.78 14.20 6.44
C VAL A 214 1.26 12.77 6.19
N MET A 215 1.35 12.32 4.93
CA MET A 215 1.89 11.00 4.58
C MET A 215 3.35 10.85 4.99
N MET A 216 4.20 11.85 4.74
CA MET A 216 5.60 11.84 5.18
C MET A 216 5.71 11.82 6.70
N SER A 217 4.86 12.57 7.40
CA SER A 217 4.84 12.59 8.87
C SER A 217 4.35 11.26 9.44
N ALA A 218 3.36 10.64 8.80
CA ALA A 218 2.85 9.33 9.19
C ALA A 218 3.93 8.25 9.04
N PHE A 219 4.75 8.30 7.99
CA PHE A 219 5.87 7.37 7.78
C PHE A 219 6.92 7.45 8.90
N VAL A 220 7.28 8.67 9.33
CA VAL A 220 8.21 8.85 10.45
C VAL A 220 7.63 8.30 11.75
N LEU A 221 6.33 8.53 11.99
CA LEU A 221 5.65 8.02 13.18
C LEU A 221 5.53 6.49 13.19
N THR A 222 5.23 5.85 12.06
CA THR A 222 5.15 4.39 11.99
C THR A 222 6.50 3.74 12.23
N ASN A 223 7.59 4.28 11.67
CA ASN A 223 8.94 3.80 11.98
C ASN A 223 9.30 3.99 13.46
N PHE A 224 8.86 5.10 14.08
CA PHE A 224 9.06 5.34 15.51
C PHE A 224 8.36 4.29 16.38
N ILE A 225 7.12 3.93 16.03
CA ILE A 225 6.30 2.98 16.79
C ILE A 225 6.80 1.54 16.64
N ILE A 226 7.25 1.17 15.44
CA ILE A 226 7.78 -0.18 15.15
C ILE A 226 9.13 -0.42 15.87
N GLY A 227 9.69 0.60 16.54
CA GLY A 227 10.97 0.49 17.23
C GLY A 227 12.15 0.34 16.28
N ARG A 228 11.92 0.60 14.98
CA ARG A 228 12.91 0.54 13.92
C ARG A 228 13.54 1.93 13.76
N PHE A 229 14.27 2.35 14.79
CA PHE A 229 15.29 3.39 14.72
C PHE A 229 16.67 2.79 14.54
#